data_AF-A0AAN3H4H7-F1
#
_entry.id   AF-A0AAN3H4H7-F1
#
_cell.length_a   1.000
_cell.length_b   1.000
_cell.length_c   1.000
_cell.angle_alpha   90.00
_cell.angle_beta   90.00
_cell.angle_gamma   90.00
#
_symmetry.space_group_name_H-M   'P 1'
#
loop_
_entity.id
_entity.type
_entity.pdbx_description
1 polymer ?
#
loop_
_entity_poly.entity_id
_entity_poly.type
_entity_poly.pdbx_seq_one_letter_code
_entity_poly.pdbx_strand_id
1 'polypeptide(L)'
;ELVEDPDAILRYGRNLLKMDAFGCTSRGQAHRAGLWVIKTELLETQTVDFTLGSQGLRHTPGDIIEICDNDYAGTLTGGRILSIDAASRTLTLDREVTLPETGTSTVNLINGSGKPVRVDITAHPAPDRIQVSALPDGVETYGVWGLSLPSLRRRLFRCVSIRENTDGTFAITAVQHVPEKEAIVDNGA
;
A
#
# COMPACT_ATOMS: atom_id res chain seq x y z
N GLU A 1 -11.75 29.37 -12.03
CA GLU A 1 -10.80 29.65 -10.95
C GLU A 1 -9.41 29.31 -11.44
N LEU A 2 -8.41 30.15 -11.17
CA LEU A 2 -7.01 29.81 -11.39
C LEU A 2 -6.44 29.28 -10.08
N VAL A 3 -5.84 28.09 -10.11
CA VAL A 3 -5.16 27.47 -8.97
C VAL A 3 -3.74 27.15 -9.41
N GLU A 4 -2.75 27.59 -8.64
CA GLU A 4 -1.34 27.46 -8.97
C GLU A 4 -0.55 27.03 -7.72
N ASP A 5 0.55 26.29 -7.93
CA ASP A 5 1.49 25.92 -6.88
C ASP A 5 2.85 26.56 -7.21
N PRO A 6 3.21 27.68 -6.56
CA PRO A 6 4.42 28.44 -6.89
C PRO A 6 5.71 27.63 -6.77
N ASP A 7 5.79 26.75 -5.77
CA ASP A 7 6.97 25.91 -5.55
C ASP A 7 7.12 24.86 -6.67
N ALA A 8 5.99 24.27 -7.10
CA ALA A 8 5.99 23.36 -8.24
C ALA A 8 6.34 24.09 -9.55
N ILE A 9 5.84 25.31 -9.76
CA ILE A 9 6.18 26.13 -10.94
C ILE A 9 7.67 26.47 -10.94
N LEU A 10 8.25 26.82 -9.80
CA LEU A 10 9.67 27.11 -9.67
C LEU A 10 10.52 25.88 -10.02
N ARG A 11 10.08 24.70 -9.59
CA ARG A 11 10.83 23.44 -9.78
C ARG A 11 10.68 22.83 -11.17
N TYR A 12 9.48 22.83 -11.73
CA TYR A 12 9.14 22.10 -12.96
C TYR A 12 8.80 23.01 -14.14
N GLY A 13 8.76 24.33 -13.93
CA GLY A 13 8.22 25.27 -14.89
C GLY A 13 6.69 25.27 -14.92
N ARG A 14 6.12 26.13 -15.77
CA ARG A 14 4.67 26.27 -15.88
C ARG A 14 4.08 25.16 -16.75
N ASN A 15 3.43 24.19 -16.14
CA ASN A 15 2.62 23.18 -16.83
C ASN A 15 1.13 23.52 -16.67
N LEU A 16 0.44 23.79 -17.77
CA LEU A 16 -0.93 24.32 -17.76
C LEU A 16 -1.94 23.23 -18.15
N LEU A 17 -2.85 22.93 -17.22
CA LEU A 17 -4.02 22.10 -17.47
C LEU A 17 -5.28 22.98 -17.50
N LYS A 18 -6.11 22.79 -18.52
CA LYS A 18 -7.48 23.33 -18.54
C LYS A 18 -8.44 22.19 -18.22
N MET A 19 -9.35 22.41 -17.27
CA MET A 19 -10.32 21.41 -16.85
C MET A 19 -11.67 22.06 -16.55
N ASP A 20 -12.73 21.27 -16.67
CA ASP A 20 -14.09 21.65 -16.29
C ASP A 20 -14.50 20.90 -15.02
N ALA A 21 -14.87 21.65 -13.98
CA ALA A 21 -15.38 21.10 -12.73
C ALA A 21 -16.90 20.88 -12.85
N PHE A 22 -17.32 19.67 -13.19
CA PHE A 22 -18.74 19.33 -13.35
C PHE A 22 -19.52 19.50 -12.03
N GLY A 23 -20.70 20.12 -12.10
CA GLY A 23 -21.56 20.35 -10.93
C GLY A 23 -21.03 21.37 -9.92
N CYS A 24 -20.01 22.16 -10.27
CA CYS A 24 -19.44 23.17 -9.39
C CYS A 24 -20.41 24.35 -9.19
N THR A 25 -20.83 24.58 -7.94
CA THR A 25 -21.75 25.67 -7.56
C THR A 25 -21.10 26.79 -6.77
N SER A 26 -19.81 26.67 -6.42
CA SER A 26 -19.07 27.70 -5.67
C SER A 26 -17.60 27.80 -6.08
N ARG A 27 -17.00 28.98 -5.84
CA ARG A 27 -15.57 29.21 -6.07
C ARG A 27 -14.70 28.26 -5.24
N GLY A 28 -15.06 27.99 -3.99
CA GLY A 28 -14.32 27.06 -3.12
C GLY A 28 -14.31 25.62 -3.65
N GLN A 29 -15.39 25.15 -4.28
CA GLN A 29 -15.40 23.86 -4.97
C GLN A 29 -14.46 23.85 -6.19
N ALA A 30 -14.47 24.91 -7.00
CA ALA A 30 -13.55 25.05 -8.13
C ALA A 30 -12.08 25.07 -7.66
N HIS A 31 -11.80 25.77 -6.55
CA HIS A 31 -10.47 25.82 -5.96
C HIS A 31 -10.01 24.44 -5.47
N ARG A 32 -10.83 23.72 -4.70
CA ARG A 32 -10.51 22.35 -4.25
C ARG A 32 -10.30 21.38 -5.40
N ALA A 33 -11.11 21.47 -6.45
CA ALA A 33 -10.93 20.65 -7.65
C ALA A 33 -9.57 20.91 -8.31
N GLY A 34 -9.17 22.19 -8.47
CA GLY A 34 -7.87 22.54 -9.03
C GLY A 34 -6.71 22.06 -8.16
N LEU A 35 -6.82 22.26 -6.84
CA LEU A 35 -5.83 21.82 -5.88
C LEU A 35 -5.71 20.28 -5.85
N TRP A 36 -6.83 19.57 -5.97
CA TRP A 36 -6.86 18.10 -6.04
C TRP A 36 -6.02 17.59 -7.21
N VAL A 37 -6.18 18.18 -8.40
CA VAL A 37 -5.41 17.76 -9.58
C VAL A 37 -3.94 18.04 -9.38
N ILE A 38 -3.56 19.25 -8.96
CA ILE A 38 -2.16 19.60 -8.73
C ILE A 38 -1.51 18.66 -7.70
N LYS A 39 -2.18 18.41 -6.56
CA LYS A 39 -1.63 17.54 -5.51
C LYS A 39 -1.59 16.08 -5.92
N THR A 40 -2.54 15.62 -6.73
CA THR A 40 -2.49 14.26 -7.31
C THR A 40 -1.24 14.12 -8.20
N GLU A 41 -1.02 15.03 -9.14
CA GLU A 41 0.15 15.00 -10.02
C GLU A 41 1.48 15.12 -9.27
N LEU A 42 1.53 15.86 -8.15
CA LEU A 42 2.74 16.03 -7.37
C LEU A 42 3.04 14.87 -6.41
N LEU A 43 2.01 14.23 -5.86
CA LEU A 43 2.15 13.25 -4.77
C LEU A 43 1.96 11.80 -5.23
N GLU A 44 1.11 11.55 -6.22
CA GLU A 44 0.68 10.23 -6.66
C GLU A 44 1.33 9.88 -8.01
N THR A 45 2.67 9.89 -8.05
CA THR A 45 3.47 9.83 -9.29
C THR A 45 3.84 8.41 -9.74
N GLN A 46 3.64 7.42 -8.87
CA GLN A 46 4.07 6.04 -9.13
C GLN A 46 2.89 5.19 -9.58
N THR A 47 3.12 4.36 -10.59
CA THR A 47 2.20 3.31 -11.04
C THR A 47 2.87 1.96 -10.83
N VAL A 48 2.09 0.96 -10.45
CA VAL A 48 2.54 -0.42 -10.28
C VAL A 48 1.65 -1.35 -11.08
N ASP A 49 2.28 -2.33 -11.70
CA ASP A 49 1.63 -3.40 -12.45
C ASP A 49 2.16 -4.73 -11.93
N PHE A 50 1.26 -5.59 -11.45
CA PHE A 50 1.64 -6.89 -10.92
C PHE A 50 0.57 -7.94 -11.23
N THR A 51 1.00 -9.20 -11.26
CA THR A 51 0.11 -10.35 -11.51
C THR A 51 0.07 -11.24 -10.28
N LEU A 52 -1.11 -11.75 -9.96
CA LEU A 52 -1.35 -12.64 -8.83
C LEU A 52 -2.32 -13.76 -9.25
N GLY A 53 -2.33 -14.85 -8.50
CA GLY A 53 -3.30 -15.94 -8.71
C GLY A 53 -4.71 -15.56 -8.25
N SER A 54 -5.50 -16.55 -7.80
CA SER A 54 -6.88 -16.38 -7.32
C SER A 54 -7.10 -15.33 -6.22
N GLN A 55 -6.02 -14.91 -5.55
CA GLN A 55 -6.04 -13.82 -4.57
C GLN A 55 -6.45 -12.47 -5.20
N GLY A 56 -6.33 -12.31 -6.53
CA GLY A 56 -6.77 -11.11 -7.25
C GLY A 56 -8.26 -10.84 -7.18
N LEU A 57 -9.06 -11.89 -6.97
CA LEU A 57 -10.51 -11.79 -6.78
C LEU A 57 -10.89 -11.05 -5.49
N ARG A 58 -9.94 -10.81 -4.58
CA ARG A 58 -10.17 -10.02 -3.35
C ARG A 58 -10.19 -8.52 -3.60
N HIS A 59 -9.73 -8.08 -4.77
CA HIS A 59 -9.61 -6.67 -5.08
C HIS A 59 -10.68 -6.22 -6.07
N THR A 60 -11.07 -4.96 -5.97
CA THR A 60 -11.91 -4.24 -6.91
C THR A 60 -11.30 -2.88 -7.25
N PRO A 61 -11.56 -2.32 -8.45
CA PRO A 61 -11.15 -0.96 -8.76
C PRO A 61 -11.64 0.03 -7.68
N GLY A 62 -10.72 0.87 -7.21
CA GLY A 62 -10.95 1.80 -6.10
C GLY A 62 -10.34 1.36 -4.76
N ASP A 63 -10.02 0.07 -4.59
CA ASP A 63 -9.42 -0.44 -3.36
C ASP A 63 -8.06 0.19 -3.08
N ILE A 64 -7.80 0.48 -1.80
CA ILE A 64 -6.48 0.87 -1.32
C ILE A 64 -5.73 -0.37 -0.87
N ILE A 65 -4.66 -0.68 -1.58
CA ILE A 65 -3.79 -1.83 -1.36
C ILE A 65 -2.43 -1.37 -0.85
N GLU A 66 -1.96 -2.02 0.21
CA GLU A 66 -0.58 -1.88 0.68
C GLU A 66 0.31 -2.83 -0.11
N ILE A 67 1.43 -2.31 -0.62
CA ILE A 67 2.37 -3.09 -1.42
C ILE A 67 3.72 -3.14 -0.73
N CYS A 68 4.12 -4.36 -0.39
CA CYS A 68 5.45 -4.70 0.13
C CYS A 68 6.34 -5.14 -1.05
N ASP A 69 6.92 -4.16 -1.74
CA ASP A 69 7.78 -4.35 -2.91
C ASP A 69 9.24 -4.48 -2.48
N ASN A 70 9.81 -5.68 -2.65
CA ASN A 70 11.19 -5.99 -2.24
C ASN A 70 12.24 -5.26 -3.08
N ASP A 71 11.98 -5.08 -4.38
CA ASP A 71 12.93 -4.46 -5.30
C ASP A 71 13.02 -2.96 -5.00
N TYR A 72 11.89 -2.35 -4.66
CA TYR A 72 11.86 -0.96 -4.21
C TYR A 72 12.43 -0.78 -2.79
N ALA A 73 12.12 -1.71 -1.87
CA ALA A 73 12.56 -1.65 -0.48
C ALA A 73 14.06 -1.95 -0.31
N GLY A 74 14.68 -2.64 -1.28
CA GLY A 74 16.04 -3.16 -1.17
C GLY A 74 16.21 -4.23 -0.11
N THR A 75 15.11 -4.81 0.38
CA THR A 75 15.08 -5.86 1.41
C THR A 75 13.82 -6.71 1.27
N LEU A 76 13.82 -7.89 1.88
CA LEU A 76 12.71 -8.84 1.80
C LEU A 76 11.62 -8.44 2.81
N THR A 77 10.53 -7.88 2.28
CA THR A 77 9.43 -7.28 3.03
C THR A 77 8.11 -8.03 2.91
N GLY A 78 8.02 -9.06 2.07
CA GLY A 78 6.79 -9.86 1.93
C GLY A 78 7.03 -11.23 1.34
N GLY A 79 6.06 -12.14 1.56
CA GLY A 79 6.17 -13.52 1.12
C GLY A 79 4.99 -14.41 1.55
N ARG A 80 5.29 -15.70 1.75
CA ARG A 80 4.35 -16.77 2.13
C ARG A 80 4.76 -17.44 3.42
N ILE A 81 3.78 -17.85 4.23
CA ILE A 81 4.00 -18.61 5.46
C ILE A 81 4.20 -20.09 5.09
N LEU A 82 5.30 -20.73 5.45
CA LEU A 82 5.52 -22.16 5.18
C LEU A 82 4.93 -23.05 6.28
N SER A 83 5.06 -22.63 7.55
CA SER A 83 4.51 -23.36 8.69
C SER A 83 4.17 -22.45 9.85
N ILE A 84 3.25 -22.90 10.70
CA ILE A 84 2.74 -22.18 11.87
C ILE A 84 2.88 -23.11 13.07
N ASP A 85 3.67 -22.71 14.06
CA ASP A 85 3.67 -23.34 15.39
C ASP A 85 2.79 -22.51 16.32
N ALA A 86 1.58 -23.02 16.60
CA ALA A 86 0.61 -22.36 17.44
C ALA A 86 1.02 -22.27 18.91
N ALA A 87 1.81 -23.23 19.42
CA ALA A 87 2.20 -23.25 20.82
C ALA A 87 3.21 -22.14 21.14
N SER A 88 4.18 -21.93 20.26
CA SER A 88 5.19 -20.88 20.40
C SER A 88 4.82 -19.57 19.69
N ARG A 89 3.72 -19.54 18.92
CA ARG A 89 3.34 -18.44 18.02
C ARG A 89 4.46 -18.09 17.03
N THR A 90 5.15 -19.12 16.54
CA THR A 90 6.25 -18.97 15.58
C THR A 90 5.74 -19.21 14.16
N LEU A 91 6.04 -18.29 13.26
CA LEU A 91 5.81 -18.42 11.83
C LEU A 91 7.14 -18.74 11.15
N THR A 92 7.17 -19.77 10.31
CA THR A 92 8.27 -20.01 9.37
C THR A 92 7.90 -19.38 8.04
N LEU A 93 8.76 -18.51 7.53
CA LEU A 93 8.57 -17.74 6.31
C LEU A 93 9.21 -18.48 5.12
N ASP A 94 8.79 -18.13 3.90
CA ASP A 94 9.34 -18.67 2.65
C ASP A 94 10.74 -18.17 2.31
N ARG A 95 11.26 -17.22 3.09
CA ARG A 95 12.55 -16.57 2.90
C ARG A 95 13.05 -15.99 4.20
N GLU A 96 14.35 -15.73 4.26
CA GLU A 96 14.97 -15.02 5.36
C GLU A 96 14.54 -13.54 5.37
N VAL A 97 14.42 -12.96 6.55
CA VAL A 97 14.10 -11.55 6.74
C VAL A 97 15.10 -10.90 7.69
N THR A 98 15.34 -9.61 7.49
CA THR A 98 16.18 -8.82 8.38
C THR A 98 15.30 -7.86 9.16
N LEU A 99 15.33 -7.95 10.50
CA LEU A 99 14.64 -7.03 11.38
C LEU A 99 15.64 -6.02 11.96
N PRO A 100 15.24 -4.76 12.17
CA PRO A 100 16.09 -3.76 12.81
C PRO A 100 16.34 -4.12 14.28
N GLU A 101 17.54 -3.80 14.79
CA GLU A 101 17.91 -4.01 16.19
C GLU A 101 17.09 -3.13 17.17
N THR A 102 16.52 -2.04 16.66
CA THR A 102 15.74 -1.07 17.45
C THR A 102 14.47 -0.67 16.72
N GLY A 103 13.44 -0.30 17.49
CA GLY A 103 12.12 0.06 16.99
C GLY A 103 11.16 -1.13 16.89
N THR A 104 9.86 -0.83 16.85
CA THR A 104 8.82 -1.86 16.83
C THR A 104 8.63 -2.39 15.41
N SER A 105 8.94 -3.67 15.20
CA SER A 105 8.66 -4.36 13.94
C SER A 105 7.32 -5.07 14.03
N THR A 106 6.50 -4.92 12.98
CA THR A 106 5.19 -5.58 12.90
C THR A 106 5.10 -6.39 11.62
N VAL A 107 4.23 -7.40 11.61
CA VAL A 107 3.90 -8.18 10.42
C VAL A 107 2.39 -8.08 10.16
N ASN A 108 2.03 -7.83 8.91
CA ASN A 108 0.67 -7.94 8.41
C ASN A 108 0.43 -9.38 7.96
N LEU A 109 -0.63 -10.02 8.46
CA LEU A 109 -1.05 -11.38 8.13
C LEU A 109 -2.49 -11.34 7.63
N ILE A 110 -2.87 -12.29 6.76
CA ILE A 110 -4.27 -12.42 6.33
C ILE A 110 -4.99 -13.44 7.23
N ASN A 111 -6.09 -13.01 7.84
CA ASN A 111 -6.93 -13.88 8.67
C ASN A 111 -7.90 -14.73 7.82
N GLY A 112 -8.65 -15.64 8.43
CA GLY A 112 -9.58 -16.54 7.73
C GLY A 112 -10.73 -15.82 7.00
N SER A 113 -11.00 -14.55 7.33
CA SER A 113 -11.97 -13.72 6.61
C SER A 113 -11.38 -12.97 5.41
N GLY A 114 -10.10 -13.17 5.11
CA GLY A 114 -9.39 -12.47 4.04
C GLY A 114 -8.96 -11.05 4.39
N LYS A 115 -9.04 -10.64 5.67
CA LYS A 115 -8.67 -9.30 6.12
C LYS A 115 -7.21 -9.25 6.61
N PRO A 116 -6.47 -8.17 6.31
CA PRO A 116 -5.15 -7.95 6.88
C PRO A 116 -5.27 -7.60 8.36
N VAL A 117 -4.45 -8.26 9.18
CA VAL A 117 -4.31 -8.04 10.62
C VAL A 117 -2.84 -7.79 10.90
N ARG A 118 -2.55 -6.65 11.54
CA ARG A 118 -1.21 -6.29 11.98
C ARG A 118 -0.95 -6.86 13.37
N VAL A 119 0.19 -7.55 13.53
CA VAL A 119 0.63 -8.10 14.80
C VAL A 119 2.09 -7.73 15.07
N ASP A 120 2.45 -7.58 16.34
CA ASP A 120 3.82 -7.24 16.73
C ASP A 120 4.73 -8.46 16.64
N ILE A 121 5.97 -8.25 16.20
CA ILE A 121 7.01 -9.28 16.22
C ILE A 121 7.71 -9.21 17.59
N THR A 122 7.64 -10.30 18.34
CA THR A 122 8.19 -10.38 19.71
C THR A 122 9.58 -11.00 19.75
N ALA A 123 9.95 -11.83 18.74
CA ALA A 123 11.30 -12.38 18.61
C ALA A 123 11.60 -12.83 17.17
N HIS A 124 12.89 -12.99 16.86
CA HIS A 124 13.41 -13.47 15.58
C HIS A 124 14.37 -14.65 15.82
N PRO A 125 13.84 -15.84 16.16
CA PRO A 125 14.66 -16.99 16.58
C PRO A 125 15.57 -17.58 15.49
N ALA A 126 15.28 -17.34 14.22
CA ALA A 126 16.11 -17.75 13.08
C ALA A 126 15.87 -16.79 11.91
N PRO A 127 16.77 -16.72 10.90
CA PRO A 127 16.62 -15.82 9.75
C PRO A 127 15.25 -15.90 9.06
N ASP A 128 14.67 -17.10 8.96
CA ASP A 128 13.38 -17.42 8.35
C ASP A 128 12.22 -17.56 9.35
N ARG A 129 12.41 -17.27 10.64
CA ARG A 129 11.39 -17.51 11.68
C ARG A 129 11.14 -16.30 12.54
N ILE A 130 9.88 -15.90 12.65
CA ILE A 130 9.43 -14.80 13.52
C ILE A 130 8.46 -15.32 14.57
N GLN A 131 8.52 -14.78 15.79
CA GLN A 131 7.51 -14.97 16.81
C GLN A 131 6.61 -13.73 16.88
N VAL A 132 5.30 -13.95 16.94
CA VAL A 132 4.31 -12.88 16.95
C VAL A 132 3.55 -12.81 18.27
N SER A 133 3.06 -11.61 18.62
CA SER A 133 2.30 -11.40 19.85
C SER A 133 1.00 -12.21 19.90
N ALA A 134 0.33 -12.37 18.75
CA ALA A 134 -0.85 -13.20 18.57
C ALA A 134 -0.90 -13.78 17.15
N LEU A 135 -1.50 -14.96 17.01
CA LEU A 135 -1.87 -15.52 15.71
C LEU A 135 -3.30 -15.10 15.38
N PRO A 136 -3.56 -14.40 14.25
CA PRO A 136 -4.91 -14.06 13.85
C PRO A 136 -5.76 -15.31 13.58
N ASP A 137 -7.05 -15.24 13.90
CA ASP A 137 -7.97 -16.36 13.66
C ASP A 137 -8.01 -16.75 12.17
N GLY A 138 -7.80 -18.04 11.90
CA GLY A 138 -7.80 -18.57 10.53
C GLY A 138 -6.58 -18.16 9.69
N VAL A 139 -5.49 -17.72 10.30
CA VAL A 139 -4.19 -17.65 9.61
C VAL A 139 -3.77 -19.06 9.16
N GLU A 140 -3.31 -19.18 7.92
CA GLU A 140 -3.03 -20.48 7.29
C GLU A 140 -1.64 -20.53 6.64
N THR A 141 -1.12 -21.74 6.46
CA THR A 141 0.07 -21.97 5.62
C THR A 141 -0.21 -21.53 4.19
N TYR A 142 0.81 -21.00 3.52
CA TYR A 142 0.75 -20.32 2.23
C TYR A 142 -0.07 -19.01 2.24
N GLY A 143 -0.52 -18.56 3.41
CA GLY A 143 -1.00 -17.20 3.64
C GLY A 143 0.06 -16.15 3.33
N VAL A 144 -0.38 -14.96 2.93
CA VAL A 144 0.51 -13.81 2.66
C VAL A 144 0.96 -13.20 3.98
N TRP A 145 2.25 -12.87 4.07
CA TRP A 145 2.78 -12.00 5.11
C TRP A 145 3.48 -10.79 4.48
N GLY A 146 3.47 -9.66 5.21
CA GLY A 146 4.22 -8.45 4.85
C GLY A 146 4.77 -7.76 6.09
N LEU A 147 6.06 -7.47 6.10
CA LEU A 147 6.71 -6.72 7.17
C LEU A 147 6.37 -5.23 7.06
N SER A 148 6.05 -4.64 8.20
CA SER A 148 5.96 -3.20 8.39
C SER A 148 7.05 -2.82 9.40
N LEU A 149 8.19 -2.38 8.88
CA LEU A 149 9.37 -1.98 9.65
C LEU A 149 9.37 -0.45 9.86
N PRO A 150 9.94 0.07 10.95
CA PRO A 150 10.06 1.52 11.19
C PRO A 150 10.78 2.29 10.09
N SER A 151 11.78 1.67 9.47
CA SER A 151 12.56 2.24 8.37
C SER A 151 11.84 2.20 7.02
N LEU A 152 10.78 1.40 6.90
CA LEU A 152 10.03 1.23 5.67
C LEU A 152 8.74 2.02 5.73
N ARG A 153 8.63 3.01 4.84
CA ARG A 153 7.38 3.74 4.67
C ARG A 153 6.35 2.81 4.05
N ARG A 154 5.17 2.72 4.67
CA ARG A 154 4.00 2.07 4.08
C ARG A 154 3.68 2.73 2.75
N ARG A 155 3.63 1.94 1.68
CA ARG A 155 3.25 2.41 0.34
C ARG A 155 1.85 1.91 0.03
N LEU A 156 0.96 2.86 -0.18
CA LEU A 156 -0.43 2.61 -0.53
C LEU A 156 -0.63 2.90 -2.00
N PHE A 157 -1.42 2.07 -2.65
CA PHE A 157 -1.79 2.21 -4.04
C PHE A 157 -3.30 2.03 -4.17
N ARG A 158 -3.93 2.85 -5.01
CA ARG A 158 -5.33 2.71 -5.39
C ARG A 158 -5.41 1.87 -6.64
N CYS A 159 -6.13 0.76 -6.57
CA CYS A 159 -6.41 -0.08 -7.72
C CYS A 159 -7.19 0.71 -8.78
N VAL A 160 -6.68 0.74 -10.01
CA VAL A 160 -7.33 1.39 -11.16
C VAL A 160 -7.99 0.37 -12.06
N SER A 161 -7.32 -0.76 -12.28
CA SER A 161 -7.85 -1.82 -13.12
C SER A 161 -7.46 -3.20 -12.62
N ILE A 162 -8.34 -4.17 -12.89
CA ILE A 162 -8.13 -5.58 -12.66
C ILE A 162 -8.53 -6.30 -13.94
N ARG A 163 -7.64 -7.15 -14.45
CA ARG A 163 -7.87 -7.95 -15.64
C ARG A 163 -7.63 -9.42 -15.34
N GLU A 164 -8.63 -10.25 -15.54
CA GLU A 164 -8.46 -11.71 -15.53
C GLU A 164 -7.73 -12.16 -16.79
N ASN A 165 -6.71 -13.00 -16.61
CA ASN A 165 -5.97 -13.65 -17.67
C ASN A 165 -6.53 -15.06 -17.93
N THR A 166 -6.16 -15.67 -19.06
CA THR A 166 -6.69 -16.99 -19.47
C THR A 166 -6.13 -18.17 -18.68
N ASP A 167 -5.16 -17.94 -17.81
CA ASP A 167 -4.45 -18.96 -17.01
C ASP A 167 -4.88 -18.95 -15.53
N GLY A 168 -5.96 -18.25 -15.18
CA GLY A 168 -6.45 -18.11 -13.81
C GLY A 168 -5.64 -17.12 -12.96
N THR A 169 -4.79 -16.31 -13.58
CA THR A 169 -4.12 -15.17 -12.93
C THR A 169 -4.87 -13.86 -13.20
N PHE A 170 -4.59 -12.86 -12.37
CA PHE A 170 -5.18 -11.53 -12.43
C PHE A 170 -4.07 -10.51 -12.49
N ALA A 171 -4.10 -9.65 -13.49
CA ALA A 171 -3.24 -8.48 -13.59
C ALA A 171 -3.93 -7.29 -12.91
N ILE A 172 -3.20 -6.63 -12.00
CA ILE A 172 -3.66 -5.43 -11.31
C ILE A 172 -2.75 -4.26 -11.69
N THR A 173 -3.37 -3.16 -12.10
CA THR A 173 -2.74 -1.86 -12.23
C THR A 173 -3.23 -0.95 -11.12
N ALA A 174 -2.30 -0.32 -10.40
CA ALA A 174 -2.63 0.60 -9.33
C ALA A 174 -1.74 1.84 -9.36
N VAL A 175 -2.30 2.97 -8.94
CA VAL A 175 -1.58 4.25 -8.84
C VAL A 175 -1.32 4.57 -7.37
N GLN A 176 -0.22 5.23 -7.07
CA GLN A 176 0.13 5.59 -5.72
C GLN A 176 -1.02 6.35 -5.05
N HIS A 177 -1.26 6.07 -3.78
CA HIS A 177 -2.24 6.77 -2.98
C HIS A 177 -1.55 7.43 -1.79
N VAL A 178 -1.77 8.73 -1.63
CA VAL A 178 -1.26 9.51 -0.50
C VAL A 178 -2.46 9.98 0.34
N PRO A 179 -2.77 9.33 1.48
CA PRO A 179 -3.94 9.67 2.29
C PRO A 179 -3.97 11.13 2.76
N GLU A 180 -2.80 11.71 3.01
CA GLU A 180 -2.66 13.09 3.48
C GLU A 180 -3.13 14.13 2.43
N LYS A 181 -3.25 13.73 1.15
CA LYS A 181 -3.72 14.59 0.06
C LYS A 181 -5.10 15.18 0.34
N GLU A 182 -6.03 14.39 0.89
CA GLU A 182 -7.39 14.84 1.18
C GLU A 182 -7.39 16.00 2.17
N ALA A 183 -6.63 15.87 3.26
CA ALA A 183 -6.49 16.92 4.26
C ALA A 183 -5.79 18.19 3.70
N ILE A 184 -4.84 18.05 2.78
CA ILE A 184 -4.19 19.19 2.12
C ILE A 184 -5.22 19.96 1.26
N VAL A 185 -6.10 19.24 0.56
CA VAL A 185 -7.12 19.85 -0.30
C VAL A 185 -8.22 20.53 0.53
N ASP A 186 -8.67 19.88 1.61
CA ASP A 186 -9.73 20.41 2.47
C ASP A 186 -9.29 21.65 3.26
N ASN A 187 -8.05 21.67 3.77
CA ASN A 187 -7.52 22.82 4.52
C ASN A 187 -6.96 23.92 3.61
N GLY A 188 -6.77 23.65 2.32
CA GLY A 188 -6.23 24.61 1.35
C GLY A 188 -7.31 25.48 0.68
N ALA A 189 -8.57 25.41 1.10
CA ALA A 189 -9.72 26.05 0.46
C ALA A 189 -10.28 27.26 1.22
#